data_AF-A0AAW2B0T3-F1
#
_entry.id   AF-A0AAW2B0T3-F1
#
_cell.length_a   1.000
_cell.length_b   1.000
_cell.length_c   1.000
_cell.angle_alpha   90.00
_cell.angle_beta   90.00
_cell.angle_gamma   90.00
#
_symmetry.space_group_name_H-M   'P 1'
#
loop_
_entity.id
_entity.type
_entity.pdbx_description
1 polymer ?
#
loop_
_entity_poly.entity_id
_entity_poly.type
_entity_poly.pdbx_seq_one_letter_code
_entity_poly.pdbx_strand_id
1 'polypeptide(L)'
;MQDRLAWHYMACQPEATDMTKYLRVSLDPPNITCGDPPEMYCALENPYMCNNECDAETEELAHPPELMFDSEGRNPTTFWQSTSWKKYPKPLQVNITLSWNKTIELTDDIVLTFESGRPEQLVLEKSLDYGRTWQPYQFYAADCLDAFTMEPKAVHQLTQSSMLEIICTEVYSTGYVWKYDKTVRFEIKDRFALLAGPRLHNMASLYGQLDTTKNLRDFFTLTDLRIRLLRPATGATMVDENNLSRYFYAISDIKVQGRCKCNLHANSCVFDKGKLGCECEHNTTGPDCARCKRHYQGRAWSMGSYLPIPKGTANICIPNNLGTSVRPNASSLGAANRNQAQVCNNVLLRCQNGGVCHHHQHCQCPAGFGGILCEKAQCQGDYCEEQQSSQPALRPPPMAQTLPLALLSLIPSLLATRGLTSL
;
A
#
# COMPACT_ATOMS: atom_id res chain seq x y z
N MET A 1 28.38 -5.71 42.55
CA MET A 1 27.10 -5.82 41.82
C MET A 1 27.28 -5.11 40.50
N GLN A 2 27.56 -5.87 39.43
CA GLN A 2 27.57 -5.32 38.07
C GLN A 2 26.11 -5.04 37.70
N ASP A 3 25.75 -3.78 37.59
CA ASP A 3 24.47 -3.36 37.05
C ASP A 3 24.41 -3.84 35.59
N ARG A 4 23.68 -4.93 35.35
CA ARG A 4 23.50 -5.46 34.00
C ARG A 4 22.62 -4.46 33.27
N LEU A 5 23.24 -3.61 32.44
CA LEU A 5 22.56 -2.80 31.43
C LEU A 5 21.66 -3.73 30.60
N ALA A 6 20.37 -3.76 30.95
CA ALA A 6 19.36 -4.50 30.22
C ALA A 6 18.86 -3.61 29.09
N TRP A 7 19.22 -3.97 27.85
CA TRP A 7 18.69 -3.30 26.67
C TRP A 7 17.19 -3.58 26.55
N HIS A 8 16.37 -2.53 26.64
CA HIS A 8 14.95 -2.60 26.34
C HIS A 8 14.73 -2.33 24.85
N TYR A 9 14.49 -3.39 24.09
CA TYR A 9 14.23 -3.32 22.66
C TYR A 9 12.79 -2.86 22.36
N MET A 10 12.64 -1.96 21.41
CA MET A 10 11.36 -1.38 20.95
C MET A 10 11.22 -1.60 19.44
N ALA A 11 10.01 -1.48 18.88
CA ALA A 11 9.85 -1.56 17.43
C ALA A 11 10.60 -0.39 16.76
N CYS A 12 11.25 -0.64 15.62
CA CYS A 12 12.03 0.38 14.91
C CYS A 12 11.83 0.32 13.40
N GLN A 13 11.74 1.48 12.76
CA GLN A 13 11.53 1.57 11.31
C GLN A 13 12.35 2.72 10.71
N PRO A 14 12.77 2.61 9.44
CA PRO A 14 13.44 3.71 8.76
C PRO A 14 12.50 4.89 8.51
N GLU A 15 13.07 6.08 8.43
CA GLU A 15 12.35 7.27 8.00
C GLU A 15 11.87 7.12 6.55
N ALA A 16 10.74 7.77 6.25
CA ALA A 16 10.25 7.87 4.88
C ALA A 16 11.13 8.83 4.09
N THR A 17 11.46 8.46 2.86
CA THR A 17 12.29 9.24 1.96
C THR A 17 11.78 9.13 0.53
N ASP A 18 12.35 9.94 -0.34
CA ASP A 18 12.13 9.87 -1.77
C ASP A 18 12.84 8.63 -2.33
N MET A 19 12.05 7.65 -2.74
CA MET A 19 12.53 6.36 -3.18
C MET A 19 13.04 6.37 -4.63
N THR A 20 12.81 7.45 -5.38
CA THR A 20 13.26 7.60 -6.77
C THR A 20 14.79 7.66 -6.87
N LYS A 21 15.47 8.09 -5.81
CA LYS A 21 16.93 8.16 -5.72
C LYS A 21 17.63 6.79 -5.74
N TYR A 22 16.89 5.71 -5.52
CA TYR A 22 17.43 4.35 -5.35
C TYR A 22 16.92 3.36 -6.39
N LEU A 23 16.07 3.79 -7.33
CA LEU A 23 15.51 2.91 -8.34
C LEU A 23 16.45 2.73 -9.53
N ARG A 24 16.16 1.69 -10.31
CA ARG A 24 16.63 1.54 -11.69
C ARG A 24 15.41 1.60 -12.59
N VAL A 25 15.47 2.46 -13.60
CA VAL A 25 14.43 2.57 -14.62
C VAL A 25 14.78 1.66 -15.81
N SER A 26 13.75 1.06 -16.41
CA SER A 26 13.86 0.35 -17.68
C SER A 26 12.63 0.64 -18.53
N LEU A 27 12.84 0.76 -19.84
CA LEU A 27 11.79 1.03 -20.82
C LEU A 27 11.58 -0.19 -21.71
N ASP A 28 10.34 -0.50 -22.01
CA ASP A 28 9.97 -1.52 -22.99
C ASP A 28 8.89 -0.96 -23.95
N PRO A 29 9.16 -0.91 -25.27
CA PRO A 29 10.40 -1.34 -25.92
C PRO A 29 11.60 -0.42 -25.57
N PRO A 30 12.85 -0.90 -25.65
CA PRO A 30 14.02 -0.14 -25.21
C PRO A 30 14.35 1.07 -26.10
N ASN A 31 13.93 1.05 -27.37
CA ASN A 31 14.14 2.13 -28.35
C ASN A 31 12.96 3.09 -28.44
N ILE A 32 12.20 3.24 -27.35
CA ILE A 32 10.98 4.05 -27.33
C ILE A 32 11.23 5.52 -27.02
N THR A 33 12.40 5.89 -26.49
CA THR A 33 12.79 7.28 -26.27
C THR A 33 13.02 7.97 -27.62
N CYS A 34 12.56 9.22 -27.78
CA CYS A 34 12.76 9.97 -29.02
C CYS A 34 14.25 10.35 -29.23
N GLY A 35 14.59 10.74 -30.45
CA GLY A 35 15.90 11.31 -30.78
C GLY A 35 16.86 10.40 -31.56
N ASP A 36 16.49 9.15 -31.84
CA ASP A 36 17.25 8.24 -32.71
C ASP A 36 16.33 7.50 -33.72
N PRO A 37 16.19 8.02 -34.96
CA PRO A 37 16.75 9.28 -35.46
C PRO A 37 16.03 10.51 -34.87
N PRO A 38 16.59 11.73 -35.02
CA PRO A 38 15.94 12.96 -34.62
C PRO A 38 14.52 13.10 -35.20
N GLU A 39 13.61 13.68 -34.42
CA GLU A 39 12.22 13.86 -34.86
C GLU A 39 11.57 15.15 -34.38
N MET A 40 10.72 15.71 -35.24
CA MET A 40 9.89 16.86 -34.91
C MET A 40 8.64 16.44 -34.15
N TYR A 41 8.31 17.21 -33.11
CA TYR A 41 7.11 17.02 -32.29
C TYR A 41 6.36 18.33 -32.08
N CYS A 42 5.08 18.21 -31.71
CA CYS A 42 4.21 19.36 -31.46
C CYS A 42 4.04 19.55 -29.95
N ALA A 43 4.46 20.70 -29.41
CA ALA A 43 4.22 21.00 -28.00
C ALA A 43 2.73 21.27 -27.74
N LEU A 44 2.29 20.96 -26.52
CA LEU A 44 0.91 21.22 -26.07
C LEU A 44 0.51 22.69 -26.18
N GLU A 45 1.45 23.61 -25.94
CA GLU A 45 1.18 25.05 -25.97
C GLU A 45 0.88 25.56 -27.39
N ASN A 46 1.40 24.87 -28.42
CA ASN A 46 1.22 25.26 -29.80
C ASN A 46 1.05 24.05 -30.73
N PRO A 47 -0.13 23.40 -30.72
CA PRO A 47 -0.37 22.19 -31.51
C PRO A 47 -0.37 22.42 -33.03
N TYR A 48 -0.35 23.68 -33.48
CA TYR A 48 -0.30 24.06 -34.89
C TYR A 48 1.14 24.26 -35.41
N MET A 49 2.12 24.47 -34.51
CA MET A 49 3.53 24.62 -34.87
C MET A 49 4.35 23.46 -34.26
N CYS A 50 4.63 22.46 -35.08
CA CYS A 50 5.42 21.28 -34.73
C CYS A 50 6.91 21.55 -35.01
N ASN A 51 7.43 22.61 -34.41
CA ASN A 51 8.77 23.15 -34.70
C ASN A 51 9.81 22.74 -33.66
N ASN A 52 9.41 21.96 -32.64
CA ASN A 52 10.35 21.44 -31.66
C ASN A 52 10.95 20.14 -32.18
N GLU A 53 12.22 19.94 -31.91
CA GLU A 53 12.99 18.77 -32.33
C GLU A 53 13.46 18.02 -31.09
N CYS A 54 13.34 16.69 -31.13
CA CYS A 54 13.99 15.80 -30.20
C CYS A 54 15.16 15.13 -30.91
N ASP A 55 16.37 15.31 -30.38
CA ASP A 55 17.61 14.77 -30.90
C ASP A 55 18.43 14.21 -29.73
N ALA A 56 18.73 12.90 -29.77
CA ALA A 56 19.43 12.23 -28.68
C ALA A 56 20.94 12.55 -28.66
N GLU A 57 21.51 13.05 -29.77
CA GLU A 57 22.92 13.44 -29.84
C GLU A 57 23.16 14.86 -29.30
N THR A 58 22.12 15.70 -29.25
CA THR A 58 22.18 17.08 -28.78
C THR A 58 21.61 17.18 -27.36
N GLU A 59 22.46 17.41 -26.35
CA GLU A 59 22.07 17.42 -24.92
C GLU A 59 20.89 18.34 -24.59
N GLU A 60 20.79 19.51 -25.25
CA GLU A 60 19.70 20.47 -25.05
C GLU A 60 18.34 20.03 -25.65
N LEU A 61 18.35 19.08 -26.58
CA LEU A 61 17.17 18.55 -27.27
C LEU A 61 16.87 17.09 -26.89
N ALA A 62 17.73 16.48 -26.07
CA ALA A 62 17.60 15.10 -25.64
C ALA A 62 16.61 14.99 -24.47
N HIS A 63 15.76 13.95 -24.52
CA HIS A 63 14.75 13.69 -23.49
C HIS A 63 14.90 12.28 -22.87
N PRO A 64 16.03 11.98 -22.22
CA PRO A 64 16.33 10.65 -21.71
C PRO A 64 15.54 10.31 -20.43
N PRO A 65 15.38 9.02 -20.06
CA PRO A 65 14.52 8.58 -18.97
C PRO A 65 14.95 9.08 -17.58
N GLU A 66 16.21 9.47 -17.40
CA GLU A 66 16.74 10.02 -16.14
C GLU A 66 16.05 11.33 -15.76
N LEU A 67 15.51 12.07 -16.74
CA LEU A 67 14.78 13.31 -16.52
C LEU A 67 13.42 13.10 -15.82
N MET A 68 12.93 11.86 -15.67
CA MET A 68 11.73 11.58 -14.86
C MET A 68 11.97 11.64 -13.34
N PHE A 69 13.23 11.75 -12.91
CA PHE A 69 13.62 11.68 -11.49
C PHE A 69 14.64 12.76 -11.09
N ASP A 70 14.81 13.78 -11.93
CA ASP A 70 15.74 14.85 -11.63
C ASP A 70 15.15 15.85 -10.63
N SER A 71 15.93 16.87 -10.27
CA SER A 71 15.50 17.86 -9.29
C SER A 71 14.34 18.70 -9.83
N GLU A 72 13.18 18.65 -9.18
CA GLU A 72 12.04 19.52 -9.50
C GLU A 72 12.38 21.02 -9.49
N GLY A 73 11.60 21.80 -10.24
CA GLY A 73 11.67 23.27 -10.23
C GLY A 73 12.70 23.88 -11.18
N ARG A 74 13.28 23.09 -12.07
CA ARG A 74 14.04 23.64 -13.20
C ARG A 74 13.13 24.44 -14.13
N ASN A 75 13.69 25.51 -14.67
CA ASN A 75 13.05 26.31 -15.70
C ASN A 75 14.06 26.51 -16.84
N PRO A 76 13.84 25.91 -18.03
CA PRO A 76 12.65 25.16 -18.44
C PRO A 76 12.50 23.80 -17.72
N THR A 77 11.27 23.27 -17.71
CA THR A 77 10.95 21.94 -17.18
C THR A 77 11.65 20.87 -18.01
N THR A 78 12.34 19.93 -17.36
CA THR A 78 12.93 18.74 -17.97
C THR A 78 11.92 17.60 -17.99
N PHE A 79 12.03 16.71 -18.98
CA PHE A 79 11.12 15.58 -19.12
C PHE A 79 11.72 14.50 -20.03
N TRP A 80 11.38 13.25 -19.74
CA TRP A 80 11.53 12.15 -20.69
C TRP A 80 10.44 12.23 -21.75
N GLN A 81 10.74 11.82 -22.99
CA GLN A 81 9.79 11.79 -24.10
C GLN A 81 9.91 10.50 -24.92
N SER A 82 8.76 9.90 -25.24
CA SER A 82 8.66 8.77 -26.16
C SER A 82 8.73 9.22 -27.63
N THR A 83 8.98 8.29 -28.54
CA THR A 83 8.77 8.52 -29.96
C THR A 83 7.32 8.89 -30.26
N SER A 84 7.11 9.70 -31.29
CA SER A 84 5.79 10.03 -31.82
C SER A 84 5.03 8.79 -32.33
N TRP A 85 3.69 8.85 -32.39
CA TRP A 85 2.81 7.73 -32.80
C TRP A 85 2.81 7.44 -34.32
N LYS A 86 3.98 7.48 -34.97
CA LYS A 86 4.16 7.31 -36.43
C LYS A 86 3.66 5.96 -36.98
N LYS A 87 3.52 4.95 -36.12
CA LYS A 87 3.08 3.59 -36.49
C LYS A 87 1.56 3.40 -36.39
N TYR A 88 0.79 4.47 -36.18
CA TYR A 88 -0.67 4.42 -36.19
C TYR A 88 -1.20 3.66 -37.44
N PRO A 89 -2.21 2.78 -37.31
CA PRO A 89 -3.06 2.53 -36.14
C PRO A 89 -2.51 1.54 -35.11
N LYS A 90 -1.26 1.04 -35.26
CA LYS A 90 -0.65 0.16 -34.24
C LYS A 90 -0.51 0.92 -32.91
N PRO A 91 -1.01 0.41 -31.78
CA PRO A 91 -0.95 1.13 -30.50
C PRO A 91 0.47 1.56 -30.09
N LEU A 92 0.61 2.78 -29.61
CA LEU A 92 1.84 3.27 -28.97
C LEU A 92 1.85 2.79 -27.51
N GLN A 93 2.31 1.56 -27.30
CA GLN A 93 2.41 0.98 -25.96
C GLN A 93 3.83 1.15 -25.40
N VAL A 94 3.91 1.65 -24.17
CA VAL A 94 5.19 1.87 -23.47
C VAL A 94 5.07 1.37 -22.04
N ASN A 95 6.01 0.52 -21.64
CA ASN A 95 6.15 0.08 -20.26
C ASN A 95 7.35 0.79 -19.63
N ILE A 96 7.12 1.46 -18.51
CA ILE A 96 8.17 2.06 -17.68
C ILE A 96 8.23 1.27 -16.39
N THR A 97 9.33 0.54 -16.17
CA THR A 97 9.54 -0.29 -14.99
C THR A 97 10.54 0.35 -14.05
N LEU A 98 10.10 0.58 -12.81
CA LEU A 98 10.88 1.13 -11.71
C LEU A 98 11.22 -0.01 -10.73
N SER A 99 12.50 -0.34 -10.60
CA SER A 99 12.98 -1.47 -9.81
C SER A 99 13.88 -1.03 -8.67
N TRP A 100 13.52 -1.36 -7.43
CA TRP A 100 14.31 -1.01 -6.25
C TRP A 100 15.27 -2.11 -5.80
N ASN A 101 15.10 -3.34 -6.29
CA ASN A 101 15.85 -4.52 -5.82
C ASN A 101 15.85 -4.66 -4.27
N LYS A 102 14.79 -4.15 -3.65
CA LYS A 102 14.55 -4.09 -2.21
C LYS A 102 13.05 -3.94 -2.00
N THR A 103 12.53 -4.59 -0.97
CA THR A 103 11.12 -4.43 -0.60
C THR A 103 10.92 -3.10 0.11
N ILE A 104 10.00 -2.29 -0.38
CA ILE A 104 9.67 -0.96 0.16
C ILE A 104 8.20 -0.88 0.54
N GLU A 105 7.89 -0.02 1.50
CA GLU A 105 6.53 0.29 1.96
C GLU A 105 6.24 1.75 1.61
N LEU A 106 5.19 1.98 0.82
CA LEU A 106 4.78 3.31 0.40
C LEU A 106 4.15 4.09 1.56
N THR A 107 4.40 5.39 1.60
CA THR A 107 3.96 6.26 2.70
C THR A 107 3.18 7.48 2.25
N ASP A 108 3.27 7.83 0.97
CA ASP A 108 2.54 8.93 0.35
C ASP A 108 2.06 8.50 -1.04
N ASP A 109 1.27 9.34 -1.69
CA ASP A 109 0.74 9.07 -3.03
C ASP A 109 1.86 8.86 -4.05
N ILE A 110 1.62 7.99 -5.04
CA ILE A 110 2.47 7.96 -6.24
C ILE A 110 1.94 9.02 -7.18
N VAL A 111 2.80 9.93 -7.63
CA VAL A 111 2.41 11.04 -8.51
C VAL A 111 3.23 10.97 -9.78
N LEU A 112 2.54 10.92 -10.93
CA LEU A 112 3.14 11.01 -12.25
C LEU A 112 2.77 12.38 -12.84
N THR A 113 3.75 13.19 -13.19
CA THR A 113 3.55 14.50 -13.80
C THR A 113 3.93 14.42 -15.28
N PHE A 114 2.97 14.69 -16.16
CA PHE A 114 3.17 14.62 -17.60
C PHE A 114 3.51 16.00 -18.18
N GLU A 115 4.48 16.06 -19.08
CA GLU A 115 4.65 17.24 -19.94
C GLU A 115 3.76 17.17 -21.18
N SER A 116 3.49 15.97 -21.67
CA SER A 116 2.45 15.72 -22.69
C SER A 116 1.06 15.76 -22.05
N GLY A 117 0.02 15.56 -22.87
CA GLY A 117 -1.31 15.26 -22.32
C GLY A 117 -1.27 13.97 -21.51
N ARG A 118 -2.12 13.87 -20.48
CA ARG A 118 -2.27 12.65 -19.67
C ARG A 118 -2.83 11.52 -20.55
N PRO A 119 -2.36 10.27 -20.42
CA PRO A 119 -2.79 9.15 -21.25
C PRO A 119 -4.31 8.91 -21.20
N GLU A 120 -4.90 8.54 -22.33
CA GLU A 120 -6.29 8.06 -22.37
C GLU A 120 -6.45 6.68 -21.74
N GLN A 121 -5.39 5.87 -21.78
CA GLN A 121 -5.36 4.55 -21.16
C GLN A 121 -3.98 4.32 -20.52
N LEU A 122 -3.97 4.10 -19.21
CA LEU A 122 -2.80 3.82 -18.40
C LEU A 122 -3.16 2.75 -17.36
N VAL A 123 -2.23 1.82 -17.11
CA VAL A 123 -2.35 0.86 -16.00
C VAL A 123 -1.12 0.97 -15.11
N LEU A 124 -1.35 1.15 -13.81
CA LEU A 124 -0.31 1.04 -12.81
C LEU A 124 -0.30 -0.39 -12.29
N GLU A 125 0.86 -1.03 -12.29
CA GLU A 125 1.06 -2.38 -11.79
C GLU A 125 2.18 -2.40 -10.76
N LYS A 126 2.16 -3.40 -9.88
CA LYS A 126 3.23 -3.62 -8.91
C LYS A 126 3.66 -5.08 -8.88
N SER A 127 4.88 -5.28 -8.40
CA SER A 127 5.45 -6.60 -8.09
C SER A 127 5.78 -6.68 -6.60
N LEU A 128 5.69 -7.89 -6.05
CA LEU A 128 6.15 -8.24 -4.70
C LEU A 128 7.36 -9.19 -4.71
N ASP A 129 7.79 -9.66 -5.89
CA ASP A 129 8.74 -10.75 -6.06
C ASP A 129 9.86 -10.43 -7.07
N TYR A 130 10.27 -9.16 -7.10
CA TYR A 130 11.39 -8.65 -7.90
C TYR A 130 11.16 -8.77 -9.42
N GLY A 131 9.97 -8.39 -9.87
CA GLY A 131 9.57 -8.29 -11.28
C GLY A 131 9.18 -9.61 -11.93
N ARG A 132 9.07 -10.70 -11.15
CA ARG A 132 8.72 -12.02 -11.69
C ARG A 132 7.24 -12.14 -11.98
N THR A 133 6.39 -11.61 -11.09
CA THR A 133 4.95 -11.53 -11.27
C THR A 133 4.48 -10.10 -11.10
N TRP A 134 3.41 -9.76 -11.83
CA TRP A 134 2.85 -8.42 -11.87
C TRP A 134 1.37 -8.51 -11.57
N GLN A 135 0.91 -7.61 -10.70
CA GLN A 135 -0.51 -7.46 -10.37
C GLN A 135 -0.95 -6.01 -10.64
N PRO A 136 -2.18 -5.81 -11.13
CA PRO A 136 -2.72 -4.48 -11.33
C PRO A 136 -2.84 -3.78 -9.97
N TYR A 137 -2.53 -2.49 -9.98
CA TYR A 137 -2.58 -1.62 -8.80
C TYR A 137 -3.69 -0.57 -8.94
N GLN A 138 -3.84 0.03 -10.12
CA GLN A 138 -4.98 0.88 -10.49
C GLN A 138 -5.07 1.03 -12.01
N PHE A 139 -6.29 1.13 -12.54
CA PHE A 139 -6.55 1.41 -13.95
C PHE A 139 -6.98 2.85 -14.14
N TYR A 140 -6.57 3.45 -15.25
CA TYR A 140 -6.87 4.83 -15.61
C TYR A 140 -7.31 4.85 -17.07
N ALA A 141 -8.53 5.33 -17.32
CA ALA A 141 -9.07 5.39 -18.68
C ALA A 141 -9.90 6.65 -18.88
N ALA A 142 -10.01 7.14 -20.11
CA ALA A 142 -11.00 8.18 -20.45
C ALA A 142 -12.43 7.62 -20.43
N ASP A 143 -12.59 6.33 -20.71
CA ASP A 143 -13.81 5.54 -20.56
C ASP A 143 -13.43 4.18 -19.99
N CYS A 144 -13.75 3.93 -18.72
CA CYS A 144 -13.36 2.71 -18.01
C CYS A 144 -14.11 1.47 -18.51
N LEU A 145 -15.36 1.64 -18.96
CA LEU A 145 -16.18 0.55 -19.46
C LEU A 145 -15.67 0.06 -20.81
N ASP A 146 -15.34 0.98 -21.71
CA ASP A 146 -14.78 0.65 -23.02
C ASP A 146 -13.35 0.06 -22.90
N ALA A 147 -12.48 0.71 -22.12
CA ALA A 147 -11.07 0.34 -22.08
C ALA A 147 -10.79 -0.97 -21.32
N PHE A 148 -11.48 -1.17 -20.19
CA PHE A 148 -11.14 -2.25 -19.25
C PHE A 148 -12.35 -3.04 -18.77
N THR A 149 -13.56 -2.78 -19.29
CA THR A 149 -14.81 -3.43 -18.84
C THR A 149 -15.05 -3.27 -17.32
N MET A 150 -14.69 -2.10 -16.78
CA MET A 150 -14.81 -1.76 -15.37
C MET A 150 -15.71 -0.54 -15.18
N GLU A 151 -16.53 -0.56 -14.13
CA GLU A 151 -17.28 0.65 -13.73
C GLU A 151 -16.30 1.73 -13.22
N PRO A 152 -16.47 3.00 -13.63
CA PRO A 152 -15.63 4.08 -13.16
C PRO A 152 -15.88 4.34 -11.67
N LYS A 153 -14.80 4.43 -10.90
CA LYS A 153 -14.82 4.66 -9.46
C LYS A 153 -13.69 5.58 -9.04
N ALA A 154 -13.90 6.34 -7.98
CA ALA A 154 -12.89 7.19 -7.37
C ALA A 154 -12.57 6.71 -5.94
N VAL A 155 -11.35 6.95 -5.46
CA VAL A 155 -10.91 6.45 -4.14
C VAL A 155 -11.77 6.99 -2.99
N HIS A 156 -12.27 8.22 -3.08
CA HIS A 156 -13.16 8.80 -2.07
C HIS A 156 -14.52 8.07 -1.94
N GLN A 157 -14.87 7.21 -2.91
CA GLN A 157 -16.07 6.37 -2.87
C GLN A 157 -15.81 5.00 -2.21
N LEU A 158 -14.55 4.68 -1.88
CA LEU A 158 -14.18 3.46 -1.17
C LEU A 158 -14.53 3.57 0.32
N THR A 159 -14.68 2.40 0.92
CA THR A 159 -14.95 2.22 2.35
C THR A 159 -13.82 1.43 3.00
N GLN A 160 -13.79 1.35 4.33
CA GLN A 160 -12.79 0.56 5.05
C GLN A 160 -12.72 -0.91 4.58
N SER A 161 -13.85 -1.53 4.23
CA SER A 161 -13.89 -2.93 3.76
C SER A 161 -13.45 -3.10 2.31
N SER A 162 -13.56 -2.05 1.49
CA SER A 162 -13.19 -2.05 0.07
C SER A 162 -11.88 -1.29 -0.21
N MET A 163 -11.13 -0.90 0.83
CA MET A 163 -9.88 -0.14 0.68
C MET A 163 -8.85 -0.80 -0.24
N LEU A 164 -8.84 -2.13 -0.32
CA LEU A 164 -7.86 -2.87 -1.13
C LEU A 164 -8.37 -3.16 -2.55
N GLU A 165 -9.57 -2.70 -2.88
CA GLU A 165 -10.16 -2.86 -4.20
C GLU A 165 -9.32 -2.13 -5.25
N ILE A 166 -9.04 -2.84 -6.34
CA ILE A 166 -8.42 -2.30 -7.54
C ILE A 166 -9.53 -1.72 -8.40
N ILE A 167 -9.46 -0.42 -8.66
CA ILE A 167 -10.49 0.34 -9.37
C ILE A 167 -10.00 0.81 -10.73
N CYS A 168 -10.94 1.17 -11.59
CA CYS A 168 -10.68 2.02 -12.75
C CYS A 168 -11.20 3.43 -12.47
N THR A 169 -10.38 4.44 -12.71
CA THR A 169 -10.75 5.84 -12.50
C THR A 169 -10.64 6.66 -13.77
N GLU A 170 -11.64 7.52 -13.98
CA GLU A 170 -11.70 8.46 -15.11
C GLU A 170 -11.18 9.85 -14.76
N VAL A 171 -10.92 10.13 -13.48
CA VAL A 171 -10.55 11.44 -12.94
C VAL A 171 -9.29 12.02 -13.59
N TYR A 172 -8.33 11.17 -13.94
CA TYR A 172 -7.03 11.59 -14.45
C TYR A 172 -6.85 11.47 -15.97
N SER A 173 -7.86 10.95 -16.67
CA SER A 173 -7.77 10.69 -18.11
C SER A 173 -8.85 11.45 -18.89
N THR A 174 -9.93 11.87 -18.23
CA THR A 174 -11.00 12.65 -18.84
C THR A 174 -10.66 14.15 -18.91
N GLY A 175 -11.10 14.78 -20.00
CA GLY A 175 -11.28 16.23 -20.10
C GLY A 175 -10.04 17.06 -20.47
N TYR A 176 -10.31 18.25 -21.02
CA TYR A 176 -9.37 19.27 -21.50
C TYR A 176 -8.49 19.94 -20.42
N VAL A 177 -8.25 19.26 -19.29
CA VAL A 177 -7.60 19.84 -18.10
C VAL A 177 -6.07 19.88 -18.25
N TRP A 178 -5.51 19.49 -19.40
CA TRP A 178 -4.07 19.46 -19.67
C TRP A 178 -3.33 20.78 -19.39
N LYS A 179 -4.04 21.91 -19.40
CA LYS A 179 -3.46 23.23 -19.11
C LYS A 179 -3.28 23.52 -17.60
N TYR A 180 -4.05 22.86 -16.73
CA TYR A 180 -4.08 23.18 -15.29
C TYR A 180 -3.77 21.99 -14.39
N ASP A 181 -3.95 20.75 -14.87
CA ASP A 181 -3.58 19.54 -14.14
C ASP A 181 -2.94 18.52 -15.11
N LYS A 182 -1.63 18.38 -14.94
CA LYS A 182 -0.75 17.47 -15.68
C LYS A 182 -0.51 16.16 -14.93
N THR A 183 -1.15 15.96 -13.78
CA THR A 183 -0.83 14.87 -12.85
C THR A 183 -1.80 13.69 -12.94
N VAL A 184 -1.25 12.49 -12.75
CA VAL A 184 -1.97 11.24 -12.48
C VAL A 184 -1.52 10.76 -11.09
N ARG A 185 -2.47 10.44 -10.22
CA ARG A 185 -2.17 10.04 -8.83
C ARG A 185 -2.65 8.62 -8.54
N PHE A 186 -1.90 7.94 -7.68
CA PHE A 186 -2.38 6.75 -6.96
C PHE A 186 -2.51 7.11 -5.48
N GLU A 187 -3.75 7.18 -5.00
CA GLU A 187 -4.14 7.88 -3.77
C GLU A 187 -3.99 6.97 -2.54
N ILE A 188 -2.77 6.92 -2.00
CA ILE A 188 -2.42 6.16 -0.80
C ILE A 188 -2.90 6.88 0.46
N LYS A 189 -2.77 8.20 0.52
CA LYS A 189 -3.24 9.00 1.64
C LYS A 189 -4.75 8.89 1.84
N ASP A 190 -5.51 8.92 0.76
CA ASP A 190 -6.97 8.77 0.81
C ASP A 190 -7.36 7.38 1.32
N ARG A 191 -6.63 6.33 0.91
CA ARG A 191 -6.82 4.98 1.46
C ARG A 191 -6.47 4.94 2.95
N PHE A 192 -5.36 5.52 3.40
CA PHE A 192 -5.04 5.61 4.83
C PHE A 192 -6.08 6.42 5.62
N ALA A 193 -6.65 7.47 5.04
CA ALA A 193 -7.67 8.31 5.68
C ALA A 193 -8.95 7.53 6.03
N LEU A 194 -9.27 6.45 5.32
CA LEU A 194 -10.38 5.56 5.67
C LEU A 194 -10.19 4.85 7.03
N LEU A 195 -8.95 4.73 7.52
CA LEU A 195 -8.63 4.14 8.83
C LEU A 195 -8.23 5.19 9.88
N ALA A 196 -7.47 6.20 9.45
CA ALA A 196 -6.89 7.21 10.32
C ALA A 196 -7.69 8.53 10.41
N GLY A 197 -8.78 8.62 9.65
CA GLY A 197 -9.56 9.83 9.46
C GLY A 197 -8.93 10.80 8.43
N PRO A 198 -9.69 11.80 7.98
CA PRO A 198 -9.29 12.70 6.88
C PRO A 198 -8.04 13.56 7.17
N ARG A 199 -7.75 13.79 8.46
CA ARG A 199 -6.54 14.52 8.91
C ARG A 199 -5.39 13.60 9.30
N LEU A 200 -5.52 12.27 9.12
CA LEU A 200 -4.53 11.26 9.50
C LEU A 200 -4.07 11.38 10.98
N HIS A 201 -4.97 11.76 11.89
CA HIS A 201 -4.63 11.93 13.32
C HIS A 201 -4.82 10.63 14.11
N ASN A 202 -5.73 9.75 13.69
CA ASN A 202 -6.00 8.48 14.36
C ASN A 202 -5.03 7.39 13.85
N MET A 203 -3.72 7.62 14.01
CA MET A 203 -2.68 6.67 13.60
C MET A 203 -2.74 5.35 14.37
N ALA A 204 -3.31 5.36 15.58
CA ALA A 204 -3.50 4.15 16.38
C ALA A 204 -4.38 3.11 15.67
N SER A 205 -5.48 3.56 15.06
CA SER A 205 -6.37 2.72 14.25
C SER A 205 -5.64 2.11 13.06
N LEU A 206 -4.93 2.94 12.28
CA LEU A 206 -4.16 2.50 11.12
C LEU A 206 -3.08 1.48 11.50
N TYR A 207 -2.28 1.77 12.52
CA TYR A 207 -1.22 0.87 12.99
C TYR A 207 -1.75 -0.46 13.52
N GLY A 208 -2.87 -0.45 14.25
CA GLY A 208 -3.52 -1.69 14.69
C GLY A 208 -3.97 -2.57 13.52
N GLN A 209 -4.49 -1.96 12.45
CA GLN A 209 -4.89 -2.69 11.23
C GLN A 209 -3.68 -3.20 10.44
N LEU A 210 -2.61 -2.42 10.33
CA LEU A 210 -1.37 -2.82 9.65
C LEU A 210 -0.64 -3.98 10.34
N ASP A 211 -0.69 -4.04 11.68
CA ASP A 211 -0.12 -5.14 12.46
C ASP A 211 -0.90 -6.44 12.26
N THR A 212 -2.24 -6.36 12.30
CA THR A 212 -3.12 -7.54 12.32
C THR A 212 -3.48 -8.06 10.92
N THR A 213 -3.50 -7.20 9.91
CA THR A 213 -3.99 -7.54 8.57
C THR A 213 -2.85 -7.57 7.55
N LYS A 214 -2.34 -8.78 7.27
CA LYS A 214 -1.24 -8.99 6.29
C LYS A 214 -1.55 -8.38 4.92
N ASN A 215 -2.74 -8.62 4.37
CA ASN A 215 -3.11 -8.14 3.03
C ASN A 215 -3.08 -6.61 2.93
N LEU A 216 -3.43 -5.90 4.01
CA LEU A 216 -3.39 -4.44 4.05
C LEU A 216 -1.96 -3.92 3.95
N ARG A 217 -1.04 -4.49 4.75
CA ARG A 217 0.39 -4.13 4.67
C ARG A 217 0.99 -4.49 3.31
N ASP A 218 0.70 -5.68 2.81
CA ASP A 218 1.22 -6.15 1.53
C ASP A 218 0.65 -5.32 0.36
N PHE A 219 -0.52 -4.69 0.51
CA PHE A 219 -1.06 -3.76 -0.48
C PHE A 219 -0.19 -2.51 -0.67
N PHE A 220 0.43 -1.97 0.38
CA PHE A 220 1.34 -0.82 0.30
C PHE A 220 2.82 -1.24 0.18
N THR A 221 3.09 -2.54 0.14
CA THR A 221 4.42 -3.09 -0.11
C THR A 221 4.62 -3.31 -1.62
N LEU A 222 5.83 -3.03 -2.12
CA LEU A 222 6.26 -3.44 -3.47
C LEU A 222 7.79 -3.59 -3.57
N THR A 223 8.24 -4.30 -4.61
CA THR A 223 9.65 -4.37 -5.03
C THR A 223 9.90 -3.63 -6.34
N ASP A 224 8.87 -3.55 -7.19
CA ASP A 224 8.90 -2.92 -8.50
C ASP A 224 7.52 -2.33 -8.82
N LEU A 225 7.52 -1.26 -9.61
CA LEU A 225 6.34 -0.58 -10.13
C LEU A 225 6.44 -0.56 -11.65
N ARG A 226 5.33 -0.80 -12.36
CA ARG A 226 5.28 -0.72 -13.82
C ARG A 226 4.14 0.18 -14.25
N ILE A 227 4.49 1.23 -14.97
CA ILE A 227 3.55 2.14 -15.60
C ILE A 227 3.38 1.65 -17.04
N ARG A 228 2.18 1.14 -17.36
CA ARG A 228 1.84 0.67 -18.70
C ARG A 228 1.02 1.73 -19.40
N LEU A 229 1.67 2.49 -20.27
CA LEU A 229 1.07 3.48 -21.13
C LEU A 229 0.49 2.75 -22.35
N LEU A 230 -0.84 2.80 -22.53
CA LEU A 230 -1.52 2.02 -23.56
C LEU A 230 -2.03 2.86 -24.73
N ARG A 231 -2.51 4.08 -24.43
CA ARG A 231 -2.98 5.04 -25.42
C ARG A 231 -2.63 6.47 -25.02
N PRO A 232 -1.94 7.27 -25.87
CA PRO A 232 -1.57 8.64 -25.53
C PRO A 232 -2.81 9.54 -25.49
N ALA A 233 -2.64 10.79 -25.06
CA ALA A 233 -3.71 11.78 -25.15
C ALA A 233 -4.06 12.04 -26.62
N THR A 234 -5.29 11.78 -27.04
CA THR A 234 -5.75 12.11 -28.41
C THR A 234 -6.72 13.29 -28.46
N GLY A 235 -7.23 13.72 -27.31
CA GLY A 235 -8.19 14.80 -27.18
C GLY A 235 -9.63 14.30 -27.35
N ALA A 236 -10.59 15.18 -27.68
CA ALA A 236 -11.97 14.76 -27.91
C ALA A 236 -12.28 14.42 -29.37
N THR A 237 -11.32 14.63 -30.26
CA THR A 237 -11.46 14.37 -31.70
C THR A 237 -10.79 13.06 -32.06
N MET A 238 -11.18 12.50 -33.21
CA MET A 238 -10.45 11.39 -33.81
C MET A 238 -8.98 11.74 -33.99
N VAL A 239 -8.12 10.71 -33.99
CA VAL A 239 -6.68 10.85 -34.25
C VAL A 239 -6.49 11.50 -35.63
N ASP A 240 -5.73 12.58 -35.66
CA ASP A 240 -5.34 13.26 -36.90
C ASP A 240 -4.17 12.51 -37.55
N GLU A 241 -4.50 11.63 -38.49
CA GLU A 241 -3.52 10.80 -39.21
C GLU A 241 -2.48 11.63 -40.00
N ASN A 242 -2.80 12.88 -40.33
CA ASN A 242 -1.87 13.76 -41.03
C ASN A 242 -0.83 14.38 -40.08
N ASN A 243 -1.06 14.35 -38.77
CA ASN A 243 -0.18 14.98 -37.79
C ASN A 243 0.07 14.09 -36.55
N LEU A 244 0.67 12.92 -36.80
CA LEU A 244 1.00 11.95 -35.75
C LEU A 244 2.10 12.41 -34.78
N SER A 245 2.85 13.47 -35.13
CA SER A 245 3.84 14.13 -34.27
C SER A 245 3.25 14.84 -33.05
N ARG A 246 1.92 14.93 -32.95
CA ARG A 246 1.19 15.44 -31.78
C ARG A 246 1.02 14.39 -30.67
N TYR A 247 1.13 13.11 -31.01
CA TYR A 247 0.78 12.02 -30.10
C TYR A 247 2.04 11.30 -29.64
N PHE A 248 2.41 11.54 -28.39
CA PHE A 248 3.54 10.93 -27.71
C PHE A 248 3.28 10.97 -26.19
N TYR A 249 4.14 10.33 -25.42
CA TYR A 249 4.19 10.46 -23.97
C TYR A 249 5.39 11.31 -23.58
N ALA A 250 5.18 12.24 -22.65
CA ALA A 250 6.28 12.93 -21.99
C ALA A 250 5.99 13.05 -20.50
N ILE A 251 6.95 12.66 -19.67
CA ILE A 251 6.84 12.63 -18.20
C ILE A 251 7.95 13.51 -17.63
N SER A 252 7.56 14.54 -16.90
CA SER A 252 8.48 15.49 -16.27
C SER A 252 8.92 15.07 -14.88
N ASP A 253 8.07 14.35 -14.15
CA ASP A 253 8.44 13.90 -12.81
C ASP A 253 7.64 12.66 -12.37
N ILE A 254 8.28 11.78 -11.61
CA ILE A 254 7.66 10.63 -10.96
C ILE A 254 8.04 10.66 -9.49
N LYS A 255 7.05 10.85 -8.61
CA LYS A 255 7.26 10.81 -7.16
C LYS A 255 6.84 9.48 -6.56
N VAL A 256 7.74 8.88 -5.80
CA VAL A 256 7.47 7.70 -4.98
C VAL A 256 8.06 7.92 -3.60
N GLN A 257 7.22 8.24 -2.62
CA GLN A 257 7.64 8.38 -1.23
C GLN A 257 7.40 7.07 -0.47
N GLY A 258 8.42 6.59 0.23
CA GLY A 258 8.31 5.34 0.98
C GLY A 258 9.46 5.13 1.96
N ARG A 259 9.47 3.95 2.57
CA ARG A 259 10.55 3.49 3.45
C ARG A 259 10.94 2.06 3.12
N CYS A 260 12.14 1.64 3.50
CA CYS A 260 12.52 0.24 3.40
C CYS A 260 11.65 -0.64 4.32
N LYS A 261 11.12 -1.74 3.79
CA LYS A 261 10.53 -2.79 4.63
C LYS A 261 11.60 -3.48 5.45
N CYS A 262 11.63 -3.22 6.75
CA CYS A 262 12.57 -3.87 7.68
C CYS A 262 11.86 -4.68 8.78
N ASN A 263 10.56 -4.96 8.59
CA ASN A 263 9.70 -5.71 9.51
C ASN A 263 9.76 -5.21 10.97
N LEU A 264 9.89 -3.90 11.15
CA LEU A 264 10.04 -3.23 12.44
C LEU A 264 11.32 -3.62 13.24
N HIS A 265 12.40 -3.99 12.56
CA HIS A 265 13.68 -4.37 13.16
C HIS A 265 14.92 -3.60 12.65
N ALA A 266 14.74 -2.42 12.04
CA ALA A 266 15.87 -1.53 11.73
C ALA A 266 15.42 -0.06 11.70
N ASN A 267 16.22 0.84 12.25
CA ASN A 267 15.99 2.30 12.14
C ASN A 267 16.58 2.92 10.88
N SER A 268 17.46 2.21 10.18
CA SER A 268 18.20 2.74 9.03
C SER A 268 18.21 1.74 7.88
N CYS A 269 18.31 2.29 6.68
CA CYS A 269 18.45 1.55 5.45
C CYS A 269 19.59 2.17 4.64
N VAL A 270 20.61 1.37 4.35
CA VAL A 270 21.84 1.82 3.70
C VAL A 270 21.85 1.42 2.24
N PHE A 271 22.32 2.33 1.39
CA PHE A 271 22.54 2.07 -0.02
C PHE A 271 24.02 1.75 -0.25
N ASP A 272 24.34 0.47 -0.44
CA ASP A 272 25.72 0.01 -0.68
C ASP A 272 25.79 -0.74 -2.02
N LYS A 273 26.79 -0.38 -2.85
CA LYS A 273 27.08 -1.01 -4.14
C LYS A 273 25.83 -1.22 -5.03
N GLY A 274 24.98 -0.20 -5.10
CA GLY A 274 23.77 -0.23 -5.93
C GLY A 274 22.65 -1.11 -5.38
N LYS A 275 22.67 -1.44 -4.08
CA LYS A 275 21.62 -2.20 -3.39
C LYS A 275 21.24 -1.50 -2.10
N LEU A 276 19.94 -1.30 -1.92
CA LEU A 276 19.36 -0.78 -0.70
C LEU A 276 19.11 -1.94 0.29
N GLY A 277 19.47 -1.81 1.56
CA GLY A 277 19.34 -2.88 2.55
C GLY A 277 19.19 -2.39 3.98
N CYS A 278 18.41 -3.10 4.79
CA CYS A 278 18.19 -2.75 6.19
C CYS A 278 19.43 -3.05 7.05
N GLU A 279 19.78 -2.14 7.97
CA GLU A 279 20.77 -2.41 9.01
C GLU A 279 20.11 -3.15 10.18
N CYS A 280 19.97 -4.47 10.04
CA CYS A 280 19.12 -5.26 10.94
C CYS A 280 19.60 -5.30 12.40
N GLU A 281 18.69 -4.90 13.29
CA GLU A 281 18.79 -4.99 14.74
C GLU A 281 18.04 -6.25 15.27
N HIS A 282 17.74 -6.31 16.57
CA HIS A 282 16.88 -7.34 17.17
C HIS A 282 17.32 -8.80 16.93
N ASN A 283 18.62 -9.01 16.69
CA ASN A 283 19.22 -10.28 16.30
C ASN A 283 18.62 -10.88 15.01
N THR A 284 18.14 -10.02 14.11
CA THR A 284 17.59 -10.39 12.80
C THR A 284 18.61 -10.18 11.68
N THR A 285 18.37 -10.77 10.51
CA THR A 285 19.24 -10.67 9.33
C THR A 285 18.45 -10.88 8.04
N GLY A 286 19.11 -10.74 6.88
CA GLY A 286 18.47 -10.71 5.57
C GLY A 286 18.13 -9.29 5.13
N PRO A 287 17.76 -9.09 3.84
CA PRO A 287 17.56 -7.76 3.27
C PRO A 287 16.44 -6.96 3.96
N ASP A 288 15.41 -7.66 4.44
CA ASP A 288 14.23 -7.08 5.10
C ASP A 288 14.17 -7.41 6.61
N CYS A 289 15.24 -7.96 7.19
CA CYS A 289 15.26 -8.43 8.59
C CYS A 289 14.22 -9.53 8.90
N ALA A 290 13.88 -10.33 7.89
CA ALA A 290 12.82 -11.34 7.93
C ALA A 290 13.23 -12.72 8.46
N ARG A 291 14.39 -12.83 9.13
CA ARG A 291 14.89 -14.08 9.71
C ARG A 291 15.81 -13.81 10.89
N CYS A 292 15.89 -14.75 11.82
CA CYS A 292 16.83 -14.67 12.94
C CYS A 292 18.28 -14.96 12.49
N LYS A 293 19.24 -14.29 13.13
CA LYS A 293 20.67 -14.61 13.01
C LYS A 293 20.93 -16.05 13.48
N ARG A 294 22.01 -16.64 12.97
CA ARG A 294 22.51 -17.93 13.47
C ARG A 294 22.75 -17.80 14.99
N HIS A 295 22.38 -18.84 15.75
CA HIS A 295 22.43 -18.87 17.22
C HIS A 295 21.35 -18.04 17.96
N TYR A 296 20.47 -17.34 17.25
CA TYR A 296 19.33 -16.61 17.84
C TYR A 296 17.98 -17.18 17.39
N GLN A 297 17.90 -18.49 17.26
CA GLN A 297 16.73 -19.24 16.79
C GLN A 297 16.04 -19.99 17.94
N GLY A 298 16.15 -19.49 19.17
CA GLY A 298 15.46 -20.09 20.33
C GLY A 298 13.93 -19.99 20.26
N ARG A 299 13.40 -19.12 19.38
CA ARG A 299 12.00 -19.08 18.97
C ARG A 299 11.88 -18.80 17.47
N ALA A 300 10.70 -19.08 16.90
CA ALA A 300 10.39 -18.72 15.52
C ALA A 300 10.45 -17.19 15.32
N TRP A 301 10.90 -16.75 14.15
CA TRP A 301 10.90 -15.34 13.80
C TRP A 301 9.47 -14.78 13.75
N SER A 302 9.32 -13.54 14.18
CA SER A 302 8.09 -12.77 14.13
C SER A 302 8.44 -11.29 13.91
N MET A 303 7.71 -10.61 13.03
CA MET A 303 7.85 -9.16 12.83
C MET A 303 7.65 -8.40 14.15
N GLY A 304 8.27 -7.23 14.29
CA GLY A 304 7.87 -6.27 15.32
C GLY A 304 6.41 -5.82 15.11
N SER A 305 5.84 -5.15 16.11
CA SER A 305 4.49 -4.59 16.04
C SER A 305 4.50 -3.15 16.54
N TYR A 306 3.66 -2.32 15.93
CA TYR A 306 3.44 -0.93 16.36
C TYR A 306 2.78 -0.83 17.75
N LEU A 307 2.17 -1.92 18.24
CA LEU A 307 1.48 -1.96 19.52
C LEU A 307 2.34 -2.57 20.64
N PRO A 308 2.22 -2.07 21.89
CA PRO A 308 1.41 -0.92 22.31
C PRO A 308 2.09 0.43 22.00
N ILE A 309 1.29 1.44 21.68
CA ILE A 309 1.76 2.81 21.40
C ILE A 309 2.29 3.44 22.70
N PRO A 310 3.40 4.20 22.68
CA PRO A 310 4.16 4.64 21.50
C PRO A 310 5.36 3.76 21.12
N LYS A 311 5.74 2.78 21.96
CA LYS A 311 7.01 2.05 21.82
C LYS A 311 6.94 0.82 20.93
N GLY A 312 5.74 0.27 20.72
CA GLY A 312 5.53 -0.99 20.04
C GLY A 312 6.19 -2.18 20.76
N THR A 313 6.22 -3.31 20.07
CA THR A 313 6.91 -4.54 20.51
C THR A 313 7.95 -4.96 19.49
N ALA A 314 9.22 -5.09 19.93
CA ALA A 314 10.33 -5.41 19.05
C ALA A 314 10.32 -6.86 18.53
N ASN A 315 9.69 -7.78 19.25
CA ASN A 315 9.64 -9.21 18.93
C ASN A 315 11.00 -9.83 18.55
N ILE A 316 12.04 -9.53 19.35
CA ILE A 316 13.43 -9.91 19.07
C ILE A 316 13.67 -11.42 18.91
N CYS A 317 14.68 -11.79 18.14
CA CYS A 317 15.18 -13.16 18.09
C CYS A 317 16.00 -13.48 19.36
N ILE A 318 15.74 -14.63 19.99
CA ILE A 318 16.37 -15.04 21.27
C ILE A 318 17.44 -16.12 21.07
N PRO A 319 18.51 -16.14 21.89
CA PRO A 319 19.56 -17.15 21.78
C PRO A 319 19.03 -18.59 21.80
N ASN A 320 19.71 -19.48 21.10
CA ASN A 320 19.49 -20.91 21.24
C ASN A 320 19.84 -21.31 22.68
N ASN A 321 18.97 -22.06 23.36
CA ASN A 321 19.33 -22.62 24.67
C ASN A 321 20.59 -23.49 24.52
N LEU A 322 21.62 -23.23 25.31
CA LEU A 322 22.82 -24.08 25.47
C LEU A 322 22.52 -25.34 26.32
N GLY A 323 21.29 -25.86 26.23
CA GLY A 323 20.91 -27.16 26.79
C GLY A 323 20.82 -28.15 25.64
N THR A 324 21.74 -29.12 25.60
CA THR A 324 21.78 -30.30 24.72
C THR A 324 21.04 -30.15 23.40
N SER A 325 21.80 -29.95 22.33
CA SER A 325 21.33 -30.16 20.97
C SER A 325 20.86 -31.61 20.83
N VAL A 326 19.59 -31.87 21.11
CA VAL A 326 18.85 -32.84 20.32
C VAL A 326 18.63 -32.14 19.00
N ARG A 327 19.60 -32.29 18.10
CA ARG A 327 19.27 -32.30 16.67
C ARG A 327 18.15 -33.34 16.56
N PRO A 328 16.95 -33.02 16.06
CA PRO A 328 16.24 -34.08 15.36
C PRO A 328 17.19 -34.44 14.22
N ASN A 329 17.83 -35.61 14.32
CA ASN A 329 18.34 -36.27 13.14
C ASN A 329 17.11 -36.40 12.23
N ALA A 330 16.99 -35.48 11.27
CA ALA A 330 16.25 -35.75 10.06
C ALA A 330 17.04 -36.85 9.34
N SER A 331 16.79 -38.09 9.77
CA SER A 331 17.03 -39.25 8.94
C SER A 331 16.38 -38.93 7.61
N SER A 332 17.17 -39.00 6.55
CA SER A 332 16.84 -38.69 5.17
C SER A 332 15.87 -39.71 4.54
N LEU A 333 14.80 -40.05 5.25
CA LEU A 333 13.65 -40.82 4.78
C LEU A 333 12.42 -40.34 5.57
N GLY A 334 11.66 -39.42 4.99
CA GLY A 334 10.47 -38.83 5.61
C GLY A 334 10.26 -37.33 5.34
N ALA A 335 10.86 -36.78 4.30
CA ALA A 335 10.53 -35.44 3.80
C ALA A 335 9.27 -35.52 2.90
N ALA A 336 8.13 -35.85 3.50
CA ALA A 336 6.81 -35.59 2.94
C ALA A 336 5.81 -35.53 4.10
N ASN A 337 4.96 -34.50 4.12
CA ASN A 337 3.78 -34.37 4.99
C ASN A 337 3.95 -34.04 6.48
N ARG A 338 4.56 -32.88 6.81
CA ARG A 338 4.31 -32.25 8.13
C ARG A 338 3.59 -30.90 8.10
N ASN A 339 3.36 -30.31 6.93
CA ASN A 339 2.63 -29.04 6.78
C ASN A 339 1.15 -29.19 6.37
N GLN A 340 0.59 -30.41 6.42
CA GLN A 340 -0.79 -30.66 5.96
C GLN A 340 -1.75 -31.10 7.08
N ALA A 341 -1.33 -31.17 8.35
CA ALA A 341 -2.08 -31.87 9.40
C ALA A 341 -2.83 -30.97 10.42
N GLN A 342 -3.08 -29.67 10.15
CA GLN A 342 -3.77 -28.80 11.12
C GLN A 342 -4.87 -27.90 10.54
N VAL A 343 -5.27 -28.09 9.29
CA VAL A 343 -6.32 -27.29 8.63
C VAL A 343 -7.57 -28.14 8.49
N CYS A 344 -8.70 -27.73 9.06
CA CYS A 344 -9.90 -28.57 9.13
C CYS A 344 -11.00 -28.25 8.11
N ASN A 345 -10.74 -27.33 7.16
CA ASN A 345 -11.48 -27.19 5.91
C ASN A 345 -10.67 -26.34 4.89
N ASN A 346 -11.19 -26.18 3.67
CA ASN A 346 -10.59 -25.37 2.59
C ASN A 346 -10.50 -23.85 2.88
N VAL A 347 -10.96 -23.38 4.05
CA VAL A 347 -10.96 -21.97 4.49
C VAL A 347 -9.91 -21.73 5.60
N LEU A 348 -8.95 -22.63 5.81
CA LEU A 348 -7.80 -22.44 6.73
C LEU A 348 -8.15 -22.23 8.21
N LEU A 349 -9.34 -22.64 8.66
CA LEU A 349 -9.72 -22.56 10.07
C LEU A 349 -9.16 -23.74 10.88
N ARG A 350 -8.58 -23.42 12.04
CA ARG A 350 -7.98 -24.36 12.99
C ARG A 350 -8.95 -24.66 14.13
N CYS A 351 -8.96 -25.91 14.61
CA CYS A 351 -9.66 -26.27 15.84
C CYS A 351 -9.06 -25.51 17.03
N GLN A 352 -9.91 -24.95 17.89
CA GLN A 352 -9.55 -24.17 19.07
C GLN A 352 -9.61 -25.04 20.34
N ASN A 353 -9.17 -24.51 21.48
CA ASN A 353 -9.29 -25.12 22.81
C ASN A 353 -8.82 -26.59 22.90
N GLY A 354 -7.77 -26.95 22.15
CA GLY A 354 -7.20 -28.30 22.14
C GLY A 354 -7.95 -29.33 21.27
N GLY A 355 -8.90 -28.91 20.42
CA GLY A 355 -9.59 -29.78 19.47
C GLY A 355 -8.66 -30.39 18.42
N VAL A 356 -8.95 -31.64 18.03
CA VAL A 356 -8.18 -32.39 17.02
C VAL A 356 -8.99 -32.49 15.74
N CYS A 357 -8.38 -32.16 14.60
CA CYS A 357 -9.06 -32.26 13.31
C CYS A 357 -9.13 -33.72 12.85
N HIS A 358 -10.34 -34.23 12.64
CA HIS A 358 -10.55 -35.59 12.16
C HIS A 358 -10.84 -35.59 10.65
N HIS A 359 -9.97 -36.25 9.87
CA HIS A 359 -10.07 -36.40 8.41
C HIS A 359 -10.29 -35.10 7.62
N HIS A 360 -9.80 -33.95 8.12
CA HIS A 360 -9.91 -32.64 7.46
C HIS A 360 -11.36 -32.18 7.18
N GLN A 361 -12.33 -32.70 7.93
CA GLN A 361 -13.76 -32.38 7.75
C GLN A 361 -14.40 -31.71 8.96
N HIS A 362 -14.05 -32.13 10.18
CA HIS A 362 -14.61 -31.56 11.41
C HIS A 362 -13.65 -31.68 12.59
N CYS A 363 -13.80 -30.78 13.57
CA CYS A 363 -13.03 -30.80 14.80
C CYS A 363 -13.68 -31.75 15.83
N GLN A 364 -12.86 -32.61 16.42
CA GLN A 364 -13.22 -33.42 17.58
C GLN A 364 -12.82 -32.68 18.85
N CYS A 365 -13.81 -32.27 19.65
CA CYS A 365 -13.59 -31.39 20.80
C CYS A 365 -13.32 -32.18 22.09
N PRO A 366 -12.38 -31.70 22.93
CA PRO A 366 -12.17 -32.27 24.26
C PRO A 366 -13.36 -31.98 25.19
N ALA A 367 -13.48 -32.76 26.27
CA ALA A 367 -14.58 -32.64 27.22
C ALA A 367 -14.70 -31.20 27.79
N GLY A 368 -15.93 -30.68 27.85
CA GLY A 368 -16.20 -29.30 28.27
C GLY A 368 -16.10 -28.26 27.14
N PHE A 369 -15.85 -28.68 25.89
CA PHE A 369 -15.87 -27.80 24.73
C PHE A 369 -16.71 -28.39 23.58
N GLY A 370 -17.39 -27.53 22.85
CA GLY A 370 -18.22 -27.85 21.68
C GLY A 370 -18.22 -26.71 20.66
N GLY A 371 -19.00 -26.85 19.59
CA GLY A 371 -18.94 -25.96 18.43
C GLY A 371 -18.13 -26.56 17.28
N ILE A 372 -18.23 -25.95 16.10
CA ILE A 372 -17.68 -26.51 14.84
C ILE A 372 -16.15 -26.54 14.88
N LEU A 373 -15.54 -25.62 15.62
CA LEU A 373 -14.10 -25.50 15.85
C LEU A 373 -13.74 -25.66 17.34
N CYS A 374 -14.62 -26.20 18.18
CA CYS A 374 -14.43 -26.30 19.64
C CYS A 374 -14.34 -24.94 20.34
N GLU A 375 -14.96 -23.92 19.76
CA GLU A 375 -14.89 -22.53 20.21
C GLU A 375 -15.77 -22.24 21.43
N LYS A 376 -16.71 -23.13 21.79
CA LYS A 376 -17.66 -22.91 22.89
C LYS A 376 -17.31 -23.80 24.06
N ALA A 377 -17.21 -23.25 25.28
CA ALA A 377 -17.19 -24.07 26.48
C ALA A 377 -18.61 -24.57 26.78
N GLN A 378 -18.77 -25.88 27.01
CA GLN A 378 -20.00 -26.47 27.53
C GLN A 378 -19.91 -26.51 29.05
N CYS A 379 -20.52 -25.52 29.72
CA CYS A 379 -20.74 -25.57 31.16
C CYS A 379 -21.92 -26.50 31.48
N GLN A 380 -21.74 -27.35 32.50
CA GLN A 380 -22.80 -28.22 33.03
C GLN A 380 -23.09 -27.75 34.47
N GLY A 381 -24.17 -26.97 34.64
CA GLY A 381 -24.59 -26.39 35.93
C GLY A 381 -24.12 -24.96 36.19
N ASP A 382 -24.76 -24.30 37.17
CA ASP A 382 -24.80 -22.85 37.45
C ASP A 382 -23.48 -22.17 37.90
N TYR A 383 -22.31 -22.72 37.58
CA TYR A 383 -21.04 -22.05 37.88
C TYR A 383 -20.07 -22.15 36.70
N CYS A 384 -20.00 -21.09 35.88
CA CYS A 384 -18.81 -20.77 35.09
C CYS A 384 -18.16 -19.55 35.77
N GLU A 385 -17.03 -19.72 36.47
CA GLU A 385 -16.23 -18.58 36.93
C GLU A 385 -15.49 -17.96 35.75
N GLU A 386 -15.92 -16.77 35.35
CA GLU A 386 -15.14 -15.86 34.51
C GLU A 386 -13.98 -15.29 35.33
N GLN A 387 -12.74 -15.69 35.04
CA GLN A 387 -11.57 -14.93 35.50
C GLN A 387 -11.37 -13.71 34.59
N GLN A 388 -12.12 -12.64 34.87
CA GLN A 388 -11.73 -11.27 34.53
C GLN A 388 -11.09 -10.61 35.77
N SER A 389 -9.82 -10.25 35.68
CA SER A 389 -9.11 -9.52 36.72
C SER A 389 -9.48 -8.03 36.68
N SER A 390 -10.30 -7.64 37.65
CA SER A 390 -10.18 -6.46 38.55
C SER A 390 -10.24 -5.02 37.99
N GLN A 391 -11.36 -4.31 38.25
CA GLN A 391 -11.44 -2.96 38.88
C GLN A 391 -12.82 -2.76 39.57
N PRO A 392 -12.93 -2.02 40.70
CA PRO A 392 -14.16 -1.97 41.51
C PRO A 392 -15.11 -0.83 41.12
N ALA A 393 -16.42 -1.12 41.09
CA ALA A 393 -17.49 -0.14 40.88
C ALA A 393 -18.18 0.26 42.20
N LEU A 394 -18.37 1.57 42.38
CA LEU A 394 -19.22 2.20 43.40
C LEU A 394 -20.71 1.95 43.12
N ARG A 395 -21.48 1.56 44.15
CA ARG A 395 -22.96 1.42 44.11
C ARG A 395 -23.68 2.74 44.45
N PRO A 396 -24.89 3.01 43.91
CA PRO A 396 -25.89 3.89 44.51
C PRO A 396 -26.95 3.08 45.30
N PRO A 397 -27.71 3.69 46.25
CA PRO A 397 -28.79 3.02 46.97
C PRO A 397 -30.19 3.29 46.36
N PRO A 398 -31.23 2.56 46.81
CA PRO A 398 -32.51 2.41 46.09
C PRO A 398 -33.68 3.28 46.62
N MET A 399 -34.77 3.24 45.85
CA MET A 399 -36.04 3.99 45.97
C MET A 399 -36.87 3.71 47.23
N ALA A 400 -37.69 4.69 47.62
CA ALA A 400 -38.90 4.53 48.42
C ALA A 400 -40.11 5.22 47.76
N GLN A 401 -41.28 4.57 47.85
CA GLN A 401 -42.57 4.89 47.22
C GLN A 401 -43.40 5.89 48.06
N THR A 402 -44.28 6.70 47.45
CA THR A 402 -45.78 6.67 47.56
C THR A 402 -46.47 7.95 46.99
N LEU A 403 -47.65 7.73 46.38
CA LEU A 403 -48.64 8.54 45.61
C LEU A 403 -49.44 9.64 46.40
N PRO A 404 -50.51 10.32 45.87
CA PRO A 404 -50.81 11.02 44.58
C PRO A 404 -51.60 12.38 44.72
N LEU A 405 -52.21 12.88 43.62
CA LEU A 405 -53.23 13.98 43.42
C LEU A 405 -52.66 15.40 43.16
N ALA A 406 -53.19 16.28 42.30
CA ALA A 406 -54.24 16.28 41.28
C ALA A 406 -54.05 17.52 40.35
N LEU A 407 -54.72 17.48 39.19
CA LEU A 407 -55.02 18.49 38.16
C LEU A 407 -54.69 19.99 38.39
N LEU A 408 -54.18 20.66 37.35
CA LEU A 408 -54.95 21.67 36.57
C LEU A 408 -54.16 22.23 35.36
N SER A 409 -54.92 22.39 34.28
CA SER A 409 -54.61 22.95 32.95
C SER A 409 -54.27 24.44 32.93
N LEU A 410 -53.48 24.90 31.95
CA LEU A 410 -53.81 26.01 31.01
C LEU A 410 -52.70 26.21 29.97
N ILE A 411 -53.13 26.41 28.72
CA ILE A 411 -52.33 26.61 27.49
C ILE A 411 -52.17 28.16 27.22
N PRO A 412 -51.71 28.64 26.04
CA PRO A 412 -50.40 29.21 25.71
C PRO A 412 -50.43 30.73 25.44
N SER A 413 -49.29 31.37 25.12
CA SER A 413 -49.17 32.27 23.94
C SER A 413 -47.78 32.92 23.74
N LEU A 414 -47.34 32.87 22.48
CA LEU A 414 -46.66 33.89 21.65
C LEU A 414 -45.60 34.83 22.26
N LEU A 415 -44.43 34.94 21.61
CA LEU A 415 -44.19 35.90 20.52
C LEU A 415 -42.82 35.71 19.87
N ALA A 416 -42.82 35.85 18.55
CA ALA A 416 -41.65 35.95 17.68
C ALA A 416 -40.97 37.33 17.81
N THR A 417 -39.68 37.42 17.44
CA THR A 417 -39.23 38.33 16.35
C THR A 417 -37.74 38.17 16.03
N ARG A 418 -37.49 38.18 14.72
CA ARG A 418 -36.18 38.29 14.04
C ARG A 418 -35.61 39.71 14.21
N GLY A 419 -34.28 39.83 14.12
CA GLY A 419 -33.57 41.11 13.92
C GLY A 419 -32.26 40.90 13.17
N LEU A 420 -32.22 41.35 11.91
CA LEU A 420 -31.11 41.31 10.96
C LEU A 420 -30.13 42.49 11.19
N THR A 421 -28.84 42.25 10.92
CA THR A 421 -27.81 43.12 10.27
C THR A 421 -27.68 44.62 10.57
N SER A 422 -26.44 45.07 10.87
CA SER A 422 -25.69 46.07 10.08
C SER A 422 -24.39 46.48 10.79
N LEU A 423 -23.23 46.20 10.17
CA LEU A 423 -22.17 47.16 9.78
C LEU A 423 -21.02 46.42 9.11
#